data_AF-A0A5Q4GXU3-F1
#
_entry.id   AF-A0A5Q4GXU3-F1
#
_cell.length_a   1.000
_cell.length_b   1.000
_cell.length_c   1.000
_cell.angle_alpha   90.00
_cell.angle_beta   90.00
_cell.angle_gamma   90.00
#
_symmetry.space_group_name_H-M   'P 1'
#
loop_
_entity.id
_entity.type
_entity.pdbx_description
1 polymer ?
#
loop_
_entity_poly.entity_id
_entity_poly.type
_entity_poly.pdbx_seq_one_letter_code
_entity_poly.pdbx_strand_id
1 'polypeptide(L)'
;MFCYQCEQTRDGTGCLKRTVCGKTPETAALQDLVVHSVKGISQYAHRAAELVKRDPEVDRFVIEALFATVNDVPTLVEPRL
;
A
#
# COMPACT_ATOMS: atom_id res chain seq x y z
N MET A 1 -11.84 -9.50 0.59
CA MET A 1 -11.12 -8.39 -0.05
C MET A 1 -12.12 -7.36 -0.56
N PHE A 2 -11.71 -6.10 -0.70
CA PHE A 2 -12.46 -5.09 -1.46
C PHE A 2 -11.44 -4.16 -2.13
N CYS A 3 -11.38 -4.14 -3.46
CA CYS A 3 -10.43 -3.32 -4.20
C CYS A 3 -11.12 -2.56 -5.34
N TYR A 4 -11.01 -1.23 -5.31
CA TYR A 4 -11.65 -0.29 -6.24
C TYR A 4 -10.68 0.71 -6.88
N GLN A 5 -9.39 0.39 -6.91
CA GLN A 5 -8.32 1.35 -7.22
C GLN A 5 -8.14 1.64 -8.72
N CYS A 6 -8.44 0.67 -9.59
CA CYS A 6 -8.29 0.81 -11.03
C CYS A 6 -9.63 1.11 -11.71
N GLU A 7 -9.55 1.72 -12.89
CA GLU A 7 -10.72 1.95 -13.75
C GLU A 7 -11.46 0.64 -14.09
N GLN A 8 -10.73 -0.45 -14.27
CA GLN A 8 -11.27 -1.74 -14.72
C GLN A 8 -12.04 -2.52 -13.64
N THR A 9 -12.33 -1.91 -12.48
CA THR A 9 -13.02 -2.61 -11.38
C THR A 9 -14.33 -3.27 -11.83
N ARG A 10 -14.63 -4.42 -11.24
CA ARG A 10 -15.81 -5.19 -11.62
C ARG A 10 -17.07 -4.35 -11.40
N ASP A 11 -17.89 -4.29 -12.45
CA ASP A 11 -19.15 -3.54 -12.49
C ASP A 11 -19.01 -2.04 -12.14
N GLY A 12 -17.79 -1.48 -12.27
CA GLY A 12 -17.49 -0.08 -11.93
C GLY A 12 -17.63 0.29 -10.44
N THR A 13 -17.76 -0.71 -9.55
CA THR A 13 -18.03 -0.47 -8.11
C THR A 13 -16.93 -1.02 -7.20
N GLY A 14 -16.33 -2.16 -7.55
CA GLY A 14 -15.24 -2.75 -6.79
C GLY A 14 -15.15 -4.27 -6.90
N CYS A 15 -13.93 -4.79 -6.75
CA CYS A 15 -13.66 -6.23 -6.78
C CYS A 15 -13.79 -6.84 -5.37
N LEU A 16 -14.78 -7.72 -5.17
CA LEU A 16 -15.08 -8.34 -3.86
C LEU A 16 -14.54 -9.77 -3.69
N LYS A 17 -14.63 -10.59 -4.74
CA LYS A 17 -14.27 -12.03 -4.71
C LYS A 17 -13.25 -12.42 -5.77
N ARG A 18 -13.28 -11.75 -6.92
CA ARG A 18 -12.33 -11.92 -8.04
C ARG A 18 -12.00 -10.54 -8.59
N THR A 19 -10.73 -10.32 -8.92
CA THR A 19 -10.27 -9.08 -9.55
C THR A 19 -10.12 -9.24 -11.05
N VAL A 20 -10.25 -8.13 -11.77
CA VAL A 20 -9.94 -8.06 -13.20
C VAL A 20 -8.43 -8.08 -13.51
N CYS A 21 -7.61 -7.59 -12.59
CA CYS A 21 -6.15 -7.45 -12.75
C CYS A 21 -5.35 -8.65 -12.19
N GLY A 22 -6.01 -9.77 -11.89
CA GLY A 22 -5.35 -10.98 -11.39
C GLY A 22 -4.85 -10.95 -9.93
N LYS A 23 -5.06 -9.85 -9.18
CA LYS A 23 -4.75 -9.76 -7.73
C LYS A 23 -5.60 -10.75 -6.91
N THR A 24 -4.96 -11.63 -6.16
CA THR A 24 -5.67 -12.59 -5.30
C THR A 24 -6.26 -11.91 -4.05
N PRO A 25 -7.27 -12.50 -3.39
CA PRO A 25 -7.77 -12.00 -2.11
C PRO A 25 -6.69 -11.88 -1.03
N GLU A 26 -5.71 -12.79 -1.04
CA GLU A 26 -4.58 -12.80 -0.11
C GLU A 26 -3.65 -11.61 -0.38
N THR A 27 -3.26 -11.38 -1.65
CA THR A 27 -2.44 -10.23 -2.02
C THR A 27 -3.15 -8.91 -1.71
N ALA A 28 -4.46 -8.82 -1.96
CA ALA A 28 -5.23 -7.63 -1.61
C ALA A 28 -5.24 -7.36 -0.10
N ALA A 29 -5.45 -8.40 0.71
CA ALA A 29 -5.41 -8.27 2.17
C ALA A 29 -4.03 -7.85 2.69
N LEU A 30 -2.94 -8.34 2.09
CA LEU A 30 -1.58 -7.93 2.44
C LEU A 30 -1.31 -6.48 2.03
N GLN A 31 -1.77 -6.03 0.87
CA GLN A 31 -1.66 -4.64 0.46
C GLN A 31 -2.46 -3.71 1.40
N ASP A 32 -3.66 -4.13 1.84
CA ASP A 32 -4.43 -3.40 2.85
C ASP A 32 -3.64 -3.27 4.16
N LEU A 33 -2.97 -4.35 4.60
CA LEU A 33 -2.13 -4.36 5.79
C LEU A 33 -0.90 -3.44 5.65
N VAL A 34 -0.25 -3.41 4.48
CA VAL A 34 0.85 -2.48 4.19
C VAL A 34 0.36 -1.04 4.33
N VAL A 35 -0.76 -0.68 3.69
CA VAL A 35 -1.34 0.67 3.79
C VAL A 35 -1.69 1.02 5.23
N HIS A 36 -2.26 0.07 5.98
CA HIS A 36 -2.55 0.27 7.41
C HIS A 36 -1.28 0.54 8.22
N SER A 37 -0.22 -0.22 7.98
CA SER A 37 1.04 -0.13 8.72
C SER A 37 1.76 1.19 8.44
N VAL A 38 1.85 1.60 7.18
CA VAL A 38 2.51 2.87 6.82
C VAL A 38 1.74 4.08 7.30
N LYS A 39 0.40 4.02 7.43
CA LYS A 39 -0.38 5.06 8.13
C LYS A 39 0.09 5.22 9.57
N GLY A 40 0.34 4.12 10.28
CA GLY A 40 0.89 4.14 11.64
C GLY A 40 2.27 4.81 11.69
N ILE A 41 3.18 4.44 10.79
CA ILE A 41 4.51 5.06 10.67
C ILE A 41 4.37 6.57 10.40
N SER A 42 3.54 6.95 9.43
CA SER A 42 3.32 8.35 9.05
C SER A 42 2.77 9.19 10.19
N GLN A 43 1.97 8.62 11.11
CA GLN A 43 1.52 9.36 12.29
C GLN A 43 2.68 9.78 13.20
N TYR A 44 3.69 8.93 13.39
CA TYR A 44 4.87 9.28 14.18
C TYR A 44 5.81 10.21 13.41
N ALA A 45 6.05 9.93 12.14
CA ALA A 45 6.88 10.77 11.27
C ALA A 45 6.33 12.20 11.19
N HIS A 46 5.01 12.36 11.11
CA HIS A 46 4.35 13.66 11.10
C HIS A 46 4.59 14.46 12.40
N ARG A 47 4.39 13.83 13.57
CA ARG A 47 4.66 14.46 14.88
C ARG A 47 6.15 14.78 15.07
N ALA A 48 7.04 13.93 14.57
CA ALA A 48 8.48 14.20 14.61
C ALA A 48 8.85 15.41 13.73
N ALA A 49 8.22 15.55 12.56
CA ALA A 49 8.42 16.70 11.67
C ALA A 49 8.00 18.03 12.31
N GLU A 50 6.93 18.05 13.12
CA GLU A 50 6.51 19.24 13.90
C GLU A 50 7.59 19.68 14.91
N LEU A 51 8.42 18.74 15.36
CA LEU A 51 9.58 18.98 16.24
C LEU A 51 10.89 19.18 15.46
N VAL A 52 10.82 19.44 14.15
CA VAL A 52 11.97 19.63 13.24
C VAL A 52 12.88 18.39 13.15
N LYS A 53 12.33 17.20 13.41
CA LYS A 53 13.02 15.91 13.29
C LYS A 53 12.45 15.11 12.11
N ARG A 54 12.88 15.43 10.90
CA ARG A 54 12.54 14.65 9.70
C ARG A 54 13.61 13.61 9.41
N ASP A 55 13.15 12.44 8.98
CA ASP A 55 14.01 11.34 8.54
C ASP A 55 13.70 11.00 7.07
N PRO A 56 14.60 11.36 6.13
CA PRO A 56 14.41 11.08 4.71
C PRO A 56 14.28 9.58 4.38
N GLU A 57 14.83 8.69 5.21
CA GLU A 57 14.71 7.25 4.98
C GLU A 57 13.29 6.76 5.26
N VAL A 58 12.65 7.28 6.30
CA VAL A 58 11.24 7.01 6.61
C VAL A 58 10.34 7.53 5.50
N ASP A 59 10.59 8.76 5.02
CA ASP A 59 9.83 9.36 3.93
C ASP A 59 9.93 8.50 2.65
N ARG A 60 11.15 8.08 2.28
CA ARG A 60 11.39 7.19 1.13
C ARG A 60 10.68 5.85 1.31
N PHE A 61 10.80 5.24 2.49
CA PHE A 61 10.18 3.94 2.77
C PHE A 61 8.65 3.99 2.61
N VAL A 62 8.00 5.04 3.12
CA VAL A 62 6.54 5.20 2.98
C VAL A 62 6.15 5.31 1.50
N ILE A 63 6.92 6.03 0.68
CA ILE A 63 6.67 6.13 -0.76
C ILE A 63 6.84 4.78 -1.45
N GLU A 64 7.93 4.05 -1.18
CA GLU A 64 8.19 2.73 -1.76
C GLU A 64 7.10 1.72 -1.37
N ALA A 65 6.68 1.72 -0.11
CA ALA A 65 5.63 0.85 0.39
C ALA A 65 4.27 1.16 -0.25
N LEU A 66 3.92 2.44 -0.44
CA LEU A 66 2.71 2.83 -1.16
C LEU A 66 2.78 2.45 -2.65
N PHE A 67 3.93 2.67 -3.28
CA PHE A 67 4.15 2.32 -4.69
C PHE A 67 3.96 0.81 -4.93
N ALA A 68 4.41 -0.04 -4.00
CA ALA A 68 4.21 -1.49 -4.04
C ALA A 68 2.72 -1.92 -3.97
N THR A 69 1.79 -1.01 -3.66
CA THR A 69 0.35 -1.28 -3.63
C THR A 69 -0.41 -0.83 -4.89
N VAL A 70 0.25 -0.07 -5.78
CA VAL A 70 -0.32 0.34 -7.08
C VAL A 70 -0.23 -0.83 -8.06
N ASN A 71 -1.28 -1.03 -8.87
CA ASN A 71 -1.50 -2.26 -9.65
C ASN A 71 -0.35 -2.66 -10.61
N ASP A 72 -0.31 -3.96 -10.91
CA ASP A 72 0.61 -4.70 -11.79
C ASP A 72 2.02 -5.00 -11.29
N VAL A 73 2.40 -4.56 -10.08
CA VAL A 73 3.65 -5.04 -9.48
C VAL A 73 3.34 -6.31 -8.67
N PRO A 74 3.80 -7.52 -9.09
CA PRO A 74 3.81 -8.65 -8.18
C PRO A 74 4.63 -8.22 -6.98
N THR A 75 4.03 -8.29 -5.79
CA THR A 75 4.70 -8.07 -4.51
C THR A 75 5.82 -9.11 -4.35
N LEU A 76 6.97 -8.86 -4.99
CA LEU A 76 8.26 -9.38 -4.59
C LEU A 76 8.76 -8.44 -3.49
N VAL A 77 8.19 -8.59 -2.30
CA VAL A 77 8.87 -8.13 -1.09
C VAL A 77 9.94 -9.18 -0.79
N GLU A 78 11.00 -9.21 -1.60
CA GLU A 78 12.25 -9.74 -1.10
C GLU A 78 12.82 -8.67 -0.16
N PRO A 79 12.97 -8.95 1.15
CA PRO A 79 13.66 -8.03 2.01
C PRO A 79 15.10 -7.97 1.53
N ARG A 80 15.56 -6.78 1.11
CA ARG A 80 17.00 -6.47 1.08
C ARG A 80 17.49 -6.51 2.53
N LEU A 81 17.89 -7.70 2.98
CA LEU A 81 18.85 -7.91 4.05
C LEU A 81 20.26 -7.83 3.47
#